data_AF-A0A024W1M0-F1
#
_entry.id   AF-A0A024W1M0-F1
#
_cell.length_a   1.000
_cell.length_b   1.000
_cell.length_c   1.000
_cell.angle_alpha   90.00
_cell.angle_beta   90.00
_cell.angle_gamma   90.00
#
_symmetry.space_group_name_H-M   'P 1'
#
loop_
_entity.id
_entity.type
_entity.pdbx_description
1 polymer ?
#
loop_
_entity_poly.entity_id
_entity_poly.type
_entity_poly.pdbx_seq_one_letter_code
_entity_poly.pdbx_strand_id
1 'polypeptide(L)'
;MENDKKHNQKQNNVDENEFPNSKVLLVSVKRTRRFLERTARELLAGGTRYIILSGLGDALPLCVQLQSSLQSKNAANVVKIETSYSYFNSNYSYTPGLKIYMEKHPEFKGSRISPGYVSFHEKTDSFTPIYDENPNEYICSLNAGDNNLYVGGEGINGAFSELLSSHNQEVDKYESLFKELLTKAVNENGEKPDEEVKSVLYDNVDKKYPDVKLALCRIRNSLKKGSDHSTGSVFIVTFKKNFPHKKEKNMGMVYVVGPKGKNYNSVEEFLDEVQETAENLMTTLCDYNGLVKREEIKHVRMNTCRICLFSGSIFKHPNASKLDVAKAILNGLAVGYRHGPSPRLNFAYDENVFKDAWVETTGLQVFNHNEQ
;
A
#
# COMPACT_ATOMS: atom_id res chain seq x y z
N MET A 1 14.88 -36.18 0.57
CA MET A 1 14.45 -35.02 -0.25
C MET A 1 13.08 -35.20 -0.90
N GLU A 2 12.75 -36.34 -1.55
CA GLU A 2 11.38 -36.57 -2.07
C GLU A 2 10.35 -36.90 -0.97
N ASN A 3 10.72 -37.69 0.04
CA ASN A 3 9.80 -38.09 1.13
C ASN A 3 9.39 -36.91 2.04
N ASP A 4 10.30 -35.98 2.35
CA ASP A 4 10.00 -34.79 3.16
C ASP A 4 9.06 -33.82 2.45
N LYS A 5 9.17 -33.72 1.11
CA LYS A 5 8.27 -32.89 0.29
C LYS A 5 6.85 -33.46 0.26
N LYS A 6 6.69 -34.78 0.13
CA LYS A 6 5.38 -35.44 0.18
C LYS A 6 4.73 -35.33 1.56
N HIS A 7 5.50 -35.43 2.64
CA HIS A 7 4.95 -35.32 4.00
C HIS A 7 4.49 -33.90 4.34
N ASN A 8 5.26 -32.87 3.93
CA ASN A 8 4.89 -31.46 4.10
C ASN A 8 3.67 -31.07 3.27
N GLN A 9 3.55 -31.56 2.02
CA GLN A 9 2.35 -31.33 1.20
C GLN A 9 1.09 -31.95 1.82
N LYS A 10 1.20 -33.18 2.36
CA LYS A 10 0.08 -33.85 3.03
C LYS A 10 -0.35 -33.12 4.30
N GLN A 11 0.59 -32.63 5.09
CA GLN A 11 0.31 -31.91 6.33
C GLN A 11 -0.28 -30.51 6.08
N ASN A 12 0.22 -29.80 5.06
CA ASN A 12 -0.37 -28.53 4.63
C ASN A 12 -1.82 -28.70 4.16
N ASN A 13 -2.13 -29.78 3.43
CA ASN A 13 -3.51 -30.09 3.01
C ASN A 13 -4.43 -30.44 4.20
N VAL A 14 -3.91 -31.05 5.26
CA VAL A 14 -4.69 -31.33 6.49
C VAL A 14 -4.94 -30.04 7.27
N ASP A 15 -3.90 -29.21 7.44
CA ASP A 15 -3.99 -27.92 8.11
C ASP A 15 -4.96 -26.97 7.36
N GLU A 16 -5.00 -26.99 6.02
CA GLU A 16 -5.94 -26.18 5.22
C GLU A 16 -7.41 -26.64 5.34
N ASN A 17 -7.64 -27.94 5.50
CA ASN A 17 -9.00 -28.48 5.67
C ASN A 17 -9.57 -28.23 7.08
N GLU A 18 -8.74 -28.34 8.12
CA GLU A 18 -9.15 -28.09 9.50
C GLU A 18 -9.17 -26.59 9.84
N PHE A 19 -8.23 -25.82 9.27
CA PHE A 19 -8.07 -24.38 9.51
C PHE A 19 -8.03 -23.61 8.17
N PRO A 20 -9.20 -23.33 7.57
CA PRO A 20 -9.27 -22.63 6.29
C PRO A 20 -8.76 -21.20 6.41
N ASN A 21 -8.09 -20.70 5.37
CA ASN A 21 -7.42 -19.38 5.38
C ASN A 21 -6.42 -19.25 6.54
N SER A 22 -5.64 -20.31 6.75
CA SER A 22 -4.52 -20.31 7.69
C SER A 22 -3.22 -19.83 7.03
N LYS A 23 -2.34 -19.23 7.83
CA LYS A 23 -0.96 -18.92 7.44
C LYS A 23 0.01 -19.46 8.48
N VAL A 24 1.02 -20.19 8.02
CA VAL A 24 2.09 -20.70 8.89
C VAL A 24 3.16 -19.62 9.06
N LEU A 25 3.41 -19.21 10.30
CA LEU A 25 4.54 -18.36 10.67
C LEU A 25 5.66 -19.24 11.24
N LEU A 26 6.72 -19.40 10.44
CA LEU A 26 7.92 -20.12 10.87
C LEU A 26 8.70 -19.28 11.88
N VAL A 27 8.73 -19.76 13.12
CA VAL A 27 9.41 -19.12 14.24
C VAL A 27 10.86 -19.61 14.28
N SER A 28 11.79 -18.66 14.25
CA SER A 28 13.22 -18.91 14.32
C SER A 28 13.88 -17.88 15.21
N VAL A 29 14.85 -18.32 16.01
CA VAL A 29 15.69 -17.45 16.87
C VAL A 29 16.48 -16.38 16.09
N LYS A 30 16.60 -16.52 14.76
CA LYS A 30 17.21 -15.52 13.87
C LYS A 30 16.36 -14.26 13.70
N ARG A 31 15.10 -14.27 14.14
CA ARG A 31 14.19 -13.13 14.06
C ARG A 31 13.79 -12.69 15.46
N THR A 32 13.71 -11.38 15.66
CA THR A 32 13.30 -10.84 16.96
C THR A 32 11.83 -11.14 17.23
N ARG A 33 11.46 -11.29 18.50
CA ARG A 33 10.06 -11.45 18.92
C ARG A 33 9.17 -10.33 18.34
N ARG A 34 9.65 -9.08 18.40
CA ARG A 34 8.93 -7.91 17.87
C ARG A 34 8.65 -8.01 16.37
N PHE A 35 9.59 -8.56 15.59
CA PHE A 35 9.39 -8.79 14.15
C PHE A 35 8.31 -9.85 13.89
N LEU A 36 8.36 -10.98 14.62
CA LEU A 36 7.40 -12.07 14.46
C LEU A 36 5.99 -11.65 14.91
N GLU A 37 5.89 -10.95 16.04
CA GLU A 37 4.62 -10.42 16.55
C GLU A 37 3.99 -9.43 15.58
N ARG A 38 4.79 -8.50 15.04
CA ARG A 38 4.32 -7.57 14.01
C ARG A 38 3.81 -8.32 12.77
N THR A 39 4.60 -9.26 12.26
CA THR A 39 4.23 -10.05 11.08
C THR A 39 2.92 -10.82 11.32
N ALA A 40 2.75 -11.44 12.49
CA ALA A 40 1.52 -12.14 12.84
C ALA A 40 0.31 -11.19 12.85
N ARG A 41 0.44 -10.01 13.48
CA ARG A 41 -0.63 -9.01 13.52
C ARG A 41 -0.97 -8.45 12.13
N GLU A 42 0.03 -8.22 11.27
CA GLU A 42 -0.17 -7.77 9.89
C GLU A 42 -0.94 -8.82 9.07
N LEU A 43 -0.63 -10.11 9.25
CA LEU A 43 -1.35 -11.22 8.60
C LEU A 43 -2.82 -11.29 9.06
N LEU A 44 -3.08 -11.20 10.37
CA LEU A 44 -4.45 -11.18 10.94
C LEU A 44 -5.24 -9.95 10.48
N ALA A 45 -4.59 -8.80 10.40
CA ALA A 45 -5.21 -7.57 9.90
C ALA A 45 -5.51 -7.68 8.39
N GLY A 46 -4.64 -8.35 7.63
CA GLY A 46 -4.82 -8.64 6.20
C GLY A 46 -5.83 -9.75 5.88
N GLY A 47 -6.69 -10.14 6.82
CA GLY A 47 -7.77 -11.10 6.60
C GLY A 47 -7.41 -12.56 6.86
N THR A 48 -6.21 -12.88 7.35
CA THR A 48 -5.89 -14.25 7.78
C THR A 48 -6.76 -14.63 8.99
N ARG A 49 -7.49 -15.75 8.89
CA ARG A 49 -8.34 -16.22 9.99
C ARG A 49 -7.55 -16.98 11.06
N TYR A 50 -6.65 -17.87 10.63
CA TYR A 50 -5.83 -18.66 11.55
C TYR A 50 -4.35 -18.43 11.31
N ILE A 51 -3.58 -18.21 12.38
CA ILE A 51 -2.11 -18.22 12.32
C ILE A 51 -1.59 -19.45 13.03
N ILE A 52 -0.68 -20.16 12.36
CA ILE A 52 -0.01 -21.34 12.89
C ILE A 52 1.42 -20.95 13.22
N LEU A 53 1.72 -20.80 14.52
CA LEU A 53 3.09 -20.55 14.99
C LEU A 53 3.85 -21.88 14.99
N SER A 54 4.83 -22.04 14.11
CA SER A 54 5.57 -23.29 13.94
C SER A 54 7.05 -23.09 14.28
N GLY A 55 7.54 -23.76 15.30
CA GLY A 55 8.93 -23.72 15.75
C GLY A 55 9.51 -25.11 15.96
N LEU A 56 10.83 -25.23 15.83
CA LEU A 56 11.60 -26.45 16.08
C LEU A 56 12.72 -26.18 17.08
N GLY A 57 13.07 -27.16 17.90
CA GLY A 57 14.21 -27.12 18.82
C GLY A 57 14.22 -25.91 19.76
N ASP A 58 15.24 -25.06 19.61
CA ASP A 58 15.48 -23.87 20.41
C ASP A 58 14.46 -22.74 20.17
N ALA A 59 13.68 -22.80 19.10
CA ALA A 59 12.64 -21.82 18.79
C ALA A 59 11.34 -22.02 19.59
N LEU A 60 11.17 -23.17 20.26
CA LEU A 60 9.94 -23.51 21.01
C LEU A 60 9.55 -22.46 22.06
N PRO A 61 10.46 -21.99 22.95
CA PRO A 61 10.13 -20.94 23.90
C PRO A 61 9.65 -19.65 23.23
N LEU A 62 10.21 -19.30 22.06
CA LEU A 62 9.81 -18.12 21.31
C LEU A 62 8.39 -18.26 20.75
N CYS A 63 7.96 -19.47 20.31
CA CYS A 63 6.57 -19.72 19.94
C CYS A 63 5.61 -19.46 21.10
N VAL A 64 5.92 -19.96 22.30
CA VAL A 64 5.09 -19.78 23.50
C VAL A 64 5.03 -18.30 23.92
N GLN A 65 6.17 -17.60 23.88
CA GLN A 65 6.20 -16.16 24.15
C GLN A 65 5.38 -15.36 23.13
N LEU A 66 5.46 -15.75 21.85
CA LEU A 66 4.70 -15.11 20.78
C LEU A 66 3.20 -15.35 20.94
N GLN A 67 2.79 -16.57 21.27
CA GLN A 67 1.42 -16.91 21.62
C GLN A 67 0.90 -16.01 22.75
N SER A 68 1.61 -15.97 23.89
CA SER A 68 1.23 -15.14 25.04
C SER A 68 1.10 -13.66 24.67
N SER A 69 2.02 -13.16 23.84
CA SER A 69 1.97 -11.78 23.36
C SER A 69 0.77 -11.49 22.43
N LEU A 70 0.35 -12.45 21.61
CA LEU A 70 -0.81 -12.27 20.73
C LEU A 70 -2.13 -12.35 21.51
N GLN A 71 -2.22 -13.23 22.51
CA GLN A 71 -3.40 -13.33 23.38
C GLN A 71 -3.56 -12.07 24.26
N SER A 72 -2.49 -11.63 24.92
CA SER A 72 -2.53 -10.44 25.80
C SER A 72 -2.88 -9.14 25.07
N LYS A 73 -2.76 -9.10 23.75
CA LYS A 73 -3.12 -7.95 22.91
C LYS A 73 -4.45 -8.14 22.18
N ASN A 74 -5.24 -9.14 22.57
CA ASN A 74 -6.48 -9.54 21.91
C ASN A 74 -6.32 -9.65 20.39
N ALA A 75 -5.18 -10.17 19.92
CA ALA A 75 -4.92 -10.35 18.49
C ALA A 75 -5.46 -11.69 18.00
N ALA A 76 -5.23 -12.75 18.78
CA ALA A 76 -5.68 -14.10 18.44
C ALA A 76 -5.84 -14.97 19.69
N ASN A 77 -6.72 -15.96 19.61
CA ASN A 77 -7.01 -16.96 20.64
C ASN A 77 -6.46 -18.31 20.22
N VAL A 78 -5.84 -19.05 21.14
CA VAL A 78 -5.37 -20.42 20.86
C VAL A 78 -6.57 -21.35 20.69
N VAL A 79 -6.55 -22.11 19.61
CA VAL A 79 -7.58 -23.12 19.31
C VAL A 79 -7.02 -24.55 19.32
N LYS A 80 -5.72 -24.72 19.07
CA LYS A 80 -5.05 -26.03 19.09
C LYS A 80 -3.56 -25.88 19.36
N ILE A 81 -2.96 -26.82 20.08
CA ILE A 81 -1.52 -26.93 20.26
C ILE A 81 -1.12 -28.36 19.90
N GLU A 82 -0.13 -28.50 19.04
CA GLU A 82 0.45 -29.79 18.66
C GLU A 82 1.96 -29.78 18.92
N THR A 83 2.45 -30.88 19.48
CA THR A 83 3.88 -31.15 19.61
C THR A 83 4.24 -32.35 18.76
N SER A 84 5.41 -32.32 18.13
CA SER A 84 5.88 -33.41 17.29
C SER A 84 7.38 -33.64 17.48
N TYR A 85 7.88 -34.75 16.93
CA TYR A 85 9.31 -35.00 16.79
C TYR A 85 9.63 -35.15 15.31
N SER A 86 10.42 -34.23 14.77
CA SER A 86 10.87 -34.27 13.38
C SER A 86 12.23 -34.95 13.29
N TYR A 87 12.31 -36.01 12.52
CA TYR A 87 13.56 -36.73 12.27
C TYR A 87 14.39 -36.04 11.18
N PHE A 88 15.65 -35.74 11.48
CA PHE A 88 16.58 -35.12 10.53
C PHE A 88 17.71 -36.09 10.17
N ASN A 89 17.69 -36.55 8.91
CA ASN A 89 18.67 -37.51 8.36
C ASN A 89 20.13 -37.04 8.44
N SER A 90 20.38 -35.73 8.45
CA SER A 90 21.74 -35.19 8.46
C SER A 90 22.51 -35.51 9.75
N ASN A 91 21.80 -35.62 10.87
CA ASN A 91 22.41 -35.80 12.20
C ASN A 91 21.86 -37.04 12.94
N TYR A 92 21.04 -37.88 12.28
CA TYR A 92 20.33 -39.01 12.90
C TYR A 92 19.62 -38.62 14.20
N SER A 93 19.08 -37.40 14.27
CA SER A 93 18.53 -36.82 15.49
C SER A 93 17.06 -36.45 15.32
N TYR A 94 16.29 -36.63 16.40
CA TYR A 94 14.94 -36.10 16.50
C TYR A 94 14.99 -34.69 17.10
N THR A 95 14.36 -33.75 16.41
CA THR A 95 14.20 -32.37 16.90
C THR A 95 12.74 -32.19 17.33
N PRO A 96 12.47 -31.74 18.56
CA PRO A 96 11.12 -31.45 18.99
C PRO A 96 10.55 -30.28 18.18
N GLY A 97 9.27 -30.37 17.85
CA GLY A 97 8.50 -29.37 17.14
C GLY A 97 7.26 -28.97 17.91
N LEU A 98 6.84 -27.72 17.68
CA LEU A 98 5.64 -27.14 18.28
C LEU A 98 4.90 -26.34 17.21
N LYS A 99 3.61 -26.65 17.05
CA LYS A 99 2.64 -25.86 16.30
C LYS A 99 1.56 -25.33 17.24
N ILE A 100 1.34 -24.02 17.24
CA ILE A 100 0.24 -23.39 17.97
C ILE A 100 -0.69 -22.73 16.96
N TYR A 101 -1.92 -23.22 16.90
CA TYR A 101 -2.96 -22.72 16.02
C TYR A 101 -3.74 -21.65 16.78
N MET A 102 -3.80 -20.45 16.21
CA MET A 102 -4.45 -19.30 16.82
C MET A 102 -5.47 -18.71 15.85
N GLU A 103 -6.72 -18.58 16.28
CA GLU A 103 -7.79 -17.90 15.53
C GLU A 103 -7.78 -16.40 15.82
N LYS A 104 -7.97 -15.57 14.79
CA LYS A 104 -8.12 -14.12 14.93
C LYS A 104 -9.18 -13.79 15.99
N HIS A 105 -8.83 -12.92 16.93
CA HIS A 105 -9.79 -12.45 17.92
C HIS A 105 -10.87 -11.60 17.22
N PRO A 106 -12.17 -11.76 17.51
CA PRO A 106 -13.25 -11.03 16.82
C PRO A 106 -13.10 -9.50 16.89
N GLU A 107 -12.60 -8.98 18.00
CA GLU A 107 -12.38 -7.54 18.21
C GLU A 107 -11.04 -7.03 17.65
N PHE A 108 -10.20 -7.92 17.11
CA PHE A 108 -8.92 -7.50 16.53
C PHE A 108 -9.13 -6.79 15.20
N LYS A 109 -8.98 -5.47 15.24
CA LYS A 109 -8.88 -4.63 14.03
C LYS A 109 -7.47 -4.71 13.44
N GLY A 110 -6.53 -4.01 14.08
CA GLY A 110 -5.14 -3.95 13.65
C GLY A 110 -4.97 -3.24 12.31
N SER A 111 -3.73 -3.21 11.81
CA SER A 111 -3.45 -2.69 10.47
C SER A 111 -2.37 -3.52 9.82
N ARG A 112 -2.50 -3.74 8.51
CA ARG A 112 -1.42 -4.31 7.69
C ARG A 112 -0.32 -3.28 7.44
N ILE A 113 -0.65 -2.00 7.51
CA ILE A 113 0.32 -0.90 7.46
C ILE A 113 0.78 -0.63 8.89
N SER A 114 2.08 -0.73 9.13
CA SER A 114 2.64 -0.42 10.46
C SER A 114 2.38 1.05 10.83
N PRO A 115 2.00 1.39 12.07
CA PRO A 115 1.78 2.78 12.50
C PRO A 115 2.98 3.71 12.24
N GLY A 116 4.21 3.23 12.40
CA GLY A 116 5.42 4.00 12.08
C GLY A 116 5.67 4.24 10.58
N TYR A 117 4.79 3.75 9.70
CA TYR A 117 4.79 4.05 8.27
C TYR A 117 3.73 5.08 7.89
N VAL A 118 2.96 5.59 8.85
CA VAL A 118 1.88 6.54 8.61
C VAL A 118 2.11 7.81 9.43
N SER A 119 1.90 8.95 8.81
CA SER A 119 1.81 10.25 9.48
C SER A 119 0.65 11.06 8.92
N PHE A 120 0.14 12.00 9.71
CA PHE A 120 -0.97 12.87 9.34
C PHE A 120 -0.50 14.31 9.50
N HIS A 121 -0.81 15.17 8.53
CA HIS A 121 -0.62 16.59 8.70
C HIS A 121 -1.62 17.14 9.70
N GLU A 122 -1.15 18.05 10.54
CA GLU A 122 -1.99 18.82 11.43
C GLU A 122 -2.65 19.97 10.67
N LYS A 123 -3.67 20.56 11.28
CA LYS A 123 -4.38 21.70 10.70
C LYS A 123 -3.42 22.86 10.45
N THR A 124 -3.40 23.35 9.22
CA THR A 124 -2.70 24.57 8.80
C THR A 124 -3.70 25.71 8.56
N ASP A 125 -3.23 26.95 8.54
CA ASP A 125 -4.07 28.13 8.20
C ASP A 125 -4.55 28.12 6.74
N SER A 126 -3.81 27.42 5.88
CA SER A 126 -4.11 27.18 4.47
C SER A 126 -4.22 25.67 4.18
N PHE A 127 -4.39 25.28 2.91
CA PHE A 127 -4.27 23.88 2.50
C PHE A 127 -2.88 23.32 2.84
N THR A 128 -2.80 22.02 3.16
CA THR A 128 -1.51 21.35 3.34
C THR A 128 -0.62 21.58 2.11
N PRO A 129 0.62 22.06 2.29
CA PRO A 129 1.54 22.28 1.16
C PRO A 129 1.72 21.02 0.32
N ILE A 130 1.81 21.17 -1.00
CA ILE A 130 2.02 20.03 -1.90
C ILE A 130 3.40 19.40 -1.65
N TYR A 131 4.42 20.24 -1.45
CA TYR A 131 5.78 19.85 -1.12
C TYR A 131 6.31 20.70 0.04
N ASP A 132 7.34 20.20 0.70
CA ASP A 132 7.98 20.92 1.80
C ASP A 132 9.06 21.85 1.24
N GLU A 133 9.26 23.01 1.87
CA GLU A 133 10.34 23.93 1.49
C GLU A 133 11.73 23.37 1.85
N ASN A 134 11.80 22.56 2.91
CA ASN A 134 13.03 21.95 3.42
C ASN A 134 12.85 20.44 3.65
N PRO A 135 12.64 19.65 2.57
CA PRO A 135 12.41 18.22 2.68
C PRO A 135 13.67 17.50 3.19
N ASN A 136 13.51 16.63 4.18
CA ASN A 136 14.59 15.81 4.72
C ASN A 136 14.74 14.47 3.97
N GLU A 137 13.77 14.11 3.14
CA GLU A 137 13.72 12.86 2.38
C GLU A 137 13.08 13.02 1.00
N TYR A 138 13.14 11.98 0.17
CA TYR A 138 12.53 12.02 -1.16
C TYR A 138 11.01 11.81 -1.08
N ILE A 139 10.25 12.86 -1.41
CA ILE A 139 8.79 12.94 -1.32
C ILE A 139 8.19 13.02 -2.72
N CYS A 140 7.22 12.15 -2.99
CA CYS A 140 6.23 12.43 -4.02
C CYS A 140 4.91 12.88 -3.40
N SER A 141 4.19 13.75 -4.11
CA SER A 141 2.87 14.22 -3.66
C SER A 141 1.78 13.79 -4.63
N LEU A 142 0.64 13.38 -4.10
CA LEU A 142 -0.49 12.87 -4.86
C LEU A 142 -1.34 14.04 -5.38
N ASN A 143 -1.51 14.07 -6.70
CA ASN A 143 -2.44 14.90 -7.42
C ASN A 143 -3.71 14.09 -7.71
N ALA A 144 -4.87 14.55 -7.20
CA ALA A 144 -6.17 13.99 -7.53
C ALA A 144 -6.62 14.51 -8.90
N GLY A 145 -6.40 13.68 -9.92
CA GLY A 145 -6.58 13.98 -11.32
C GLY A 145 -7.99 13.80 -11.86
N ASP A 146 -8.12 13.98 -13.17
CA ASP A 146 -9.35 13.89 -13.94
C ASP A 146 -9.22 12.85 -15.08
N ASN A 147 -10.35 12.30 -15.55
CA ASN A 147 -10.37 11.35 -16.67
C ASN A 147 -9.78 11.91 -17.98
N ASN A 148 -9.72 13.24 -18.14
CA ASN A 148 -9.07 13.89 -19.28
C ASN A 148 -7.53 13.90 -19.17
N LEU A 149 -6.97 13.49 -18.03
CA LEU A 149 -5.55 13.31 -17.76
C LEU A 149 -4.68 14.58 -17.86
N TYR A 150 -5.25 15.77 -17.65
CA TYR A 150 -4.48 17.01 -17.61
C TYR A 150 -4.10 17.40 -16.18
N VAL A 151 -3.08 18.26 -16.05
CA VAL A 151 -2.67 18.87 -14.77
C VAL A 151 -3.13 20.33 -14.74
N GLY A 152 -4.17 20.63 -13.96
CA GLY A 152 -4.77 21.96 -13.88
C GLY A 152 -6.21 21.98 -13.40
N GLY A 153 -6.95 23.03 -13.75
CA GLY A 153 -8.33 23.22 -13.32
C GLY A 153 -8.40 23.71 -11.87
N GLU A 154 -9.28 23.13 -11.07
CA GLU A 154 -9.54 23.56 -9.69
C GLU A 154 -8.97 22.57 -8.65
N GLY A 155 -9.05 22.96 -7.38
CA GLY A 155 -8.65 22.13 -6.24
C GLY A 155 -7.17 21.76 -6.27
N ILE A 156 -6.85 20.54 -5.84
CA ILE A 156 -5.47 20.07 -5.76
C ILE A 156 -4.80 20.00 -7.15
N ASN A 157 -5.54 19.62 -8.20
CA ASN A 157 -4.99 19.54 -9.56
C ASN A 157 -4.62 20.93 -10.10
N GLY A 158 -5.46 21.93 -9.84
CA GLY A 158 -5.15 23.34 -10.08
C GLY A 158 -3.90 23.81 -9.33
N ALA A 159 -3.83 23.52 -8.03
CA ALA A 159 -2.69 23.88 -7.20
C ALA A 159 -1.36 23.23 -7.67
N PHE A 160 -1.40 22.00 -8.18
CA PHE A 160 -0.24 21.38 -8.83
C PHE A 160 0.17 22.15 -10.09
N SER A 161 -0.79 22.53 -10.93
CA SER A 161 -0.51 23.28 -12.16
C SER A 161 0.13 24.63 -11.87
N GLU A 162 -0.41 25.39 -10.91
CA GLU A 162 0.15 26.67 -10.47
C GLU A 162 1.57 26.50 -9.92
N LEU A 163 1.77 25.53 -9.01
CA LEU A 163 3.07 25.31 -8.38
C LEU A 163 4.14 24.84 -9.37
N LEU A 164 3.81 23.91 -10.26
CA LEU A 164 4.77 23.38 -11.22
C LEU A 164 5.09 24.43 -12.30
N SER A 165 4.09 25.19 -12.75
CA SER A 165 4.28 26.32 -13.67
C SER A 165 5.15 27.42 -13.06
N SER A 166 4.97 27.75 -11.78
CA SER A 166 5.80 28.75 -11.08
C SER A 166 7.26 28.33 -10.95
N HIS A 167 7.56 27.04 -11.17
CA HIS A 167 8.92 26.49 -11.19
C HIS A 167 9.42 26.22 -12.62
N ASN A 168 8.73 26.72 -13.65
CA ASN A 168 9.05 26.56 -15.08
C ASN A 168 8.97 25.12 -15.60
N GLN A 169 8.09 24.29 -15.05
CA GLN A 169 7.76 23.02 -15.68
C GLN A 169 6.73 23.21 -16.82
N GLU A 170 6.86 22.41 -17.87
CA GLU A 170 5.94 22.42 -19.01
C GLU A 170 4.64 21.64 -18.71
N VAL A 171 3.77 22.21 -17.85
CA VAL A 171 2.59 21.52 -17.30
C VAL A 171 1.63 20.98 -18.37
N ASP A 172 1.43 21.72 -19.47
CA ASP A 172 0.54 21.32 -20.57
C ASP A 172 0.97 20.01 -21.25
N LYS A 173 2.25 19.63 -21.14
CA LYS A 173 2.75 18.37 -21.72
C LYS A 173 2.37 17.13 -20.91
N TYR A 174 1.95 17.28 -19.65
CA TYR A 174 1.55 16.14 -18.83
C TYR A 174 0.35 15.39 -19.41
N GLU A 175 -0.57 16.08 -20.07
CA GLU A 175 -1.73 15.44 -20.71
C GLU A 175 -1.31 14.46 -21.81
N SER A 176 -0.42 14.90 -22.71
CA SER A 176 0.12 14.02 -23.76
C SER A 176 0.88 12.85 -23.18
N LEU A 177 1.71 13.10 -22.14
CA LEU A 177 2.46 12.05 -21.45
C LEU A 177 1.54 10.99 -20.84
N PHE A 178 0.51 11.40 -20.11
CA PHE A 178 -0.41 10.48 -19.45
C PHE A 178 -1.27 9.71 -20.44
N LYS A 179 -1.76 10.35 -21.52
CA LYS A 179 -2.51 9.65 -22.58
C LYS A 179 -1.67 8.60 -23.30
N GLU A 180 -0.42 8.92 -23.63
CA GLU A 180 0.51 7.97 -24.27
C GLU A 180 0.84 6.81 -23.34
N LEU A 181 1.10 7.10 -22.07
CA LEU A 181 1.45 6.07 -21.09
C LEU A 181 0.27 5.19 -20.71
N LEU A 182 -0.95 5.75 -20.63
CA LEU A 182 -2.18 4.99 -20.46
C LEU A 182 -2.40 4.06 -21.66
N THR A 183 -2.25 4.58 -22.88
CA THR A 183 -2.37 3.77 -24.11
C THR A 183 -1.39 2.59 -24.09
N LYS A 184 -0.13 2.84 -23.70
CA LYS A 184 0.87 1.78 -23.54
C LYS A 184 0.45 0.76 -22.47
N ALA A 185 -0.02 1.22 -21.31
CA ALA A 185 -0.46 0.35 -20.23
C ALA A 185 -1.66 -0.53 -20.63
N VAL A 186 -2.63 0.02 -21.36
CA VAL A 186 -3.79 -0.71 -21.90
C VAL A 186 -3.35 -1.74 -22.93
N ASN A 187 -2.46 -1.40 -23.87
CA ASN A 187 -1.97 -2.36 -24.86
C ASN A 187 -1.24 -3.55 -24.21
N GLU A 188 -0.51 -3.31 -23.11
CA GLU A 188 0.24 -4.36 -22.43
C GLU A 188 -0.58 -5.14 -21.40
N ASN A 189 -1.66 -4.57 -20.86
CA ASN A 189 -2.36 -5.14 -19.70
C ASN A 189 -3.89 -5.12 -19.75
N GLY A 190 -4.55 -4.50 -20.74
CA GLY A 190 -6.01 -4.24 -20.73
C GLY A 190 -6.90 -5.49 -20.75
N GLU A 191 -6.36 -6.63 -21.16
CA GLU A 191 -7.05 -7.94 -21.19
C GLU A 191 -6.61 -8.87 -20.04
N LYS A 192 -5.73 -8.41 -19.15
CA LYS A 192 -5.25 -9.22 -18.02
C LYS A 192 -6.16 -9.06 -16.80
N PRO A 193 -6.27 -10.09 -15.94
CA PRO A 193 -6.85 -9.91 -14.61
C PRO A 193 -5.99 -8.94 -13.78
N ASP A 194 -6.59 -8.24 -12.80
CA ASP A 194 -5.95 -7.15 -12.06
C ASP A 194 -4.70 -7.60 -11.27
N GLU A 195 -4.67 -8.85 -10.83
CA GLU A 195 -3.53 -9.45 -10.13
C GLU A 195 -2.30 -9.60 -11.04
N GLU A 196 -2.50 -9.68 -12.35
CA GLU A 196 -1.44 -9.83 -13.36
C GLU A 196 -1.04 -8.52 -14.04
N VAL A 197 -1.82 -7.45 -13.87
CA VAL A 197 -1.46 -6.12 -14.36
C VAL A 197 -0.10 -5.73 -13.78
N LYS A 198 0.76 -5.13 -14.62
CA LYS A 198 2.07 -4.62 -14.21
C LYS A 198 2.16 -3.11 -14.48
N SER A 199 2.96 -2.41 -13.67
CA SER A 199 3.33 -1.04 -13.96
C SER A 199 4.17 -0.96 -15.24
N VAL A 200 3.83 -0.03 -16.13
CA VAL A 200 4.49 0.17 -17.42
C VAL A 200 5.30 1.46 -17.39
N LEU A 201 6.55 1.40 -17.85
CA LEU A 201 7.46 2.54 -17.92
C LEU A 201 7.34 3.27 -19.27
N TYR A 202 7.54 4.58 -19.26
CA TYR A 202 7.77 5.34 -20.47
C TYR A 202 9.26 5.28 -20.85
N ASP A 203 9.59 4.67 -21.99
CA ASP A 203 10.97 4.51 -22.43
C ASP A 203 11.57 5.84 -22.91
N ASN A 204 12.75 6.21 -22.39
CA ASN A 204 13.47 7.45 -22.75
C ASN A 204 12.59 8.72 -22.65
N VAL A 205 11.78 8.81 -21.59
CA VAL A 205 10.81 9.90 -21.39
C VAL A 205 11.42 11.29 -21.52
N ASP A 206 12.66 11.45 -21.08
CA ASP A 206 13.38 12.72 -21.04
C ASP A 206 13.76 13.26 -22.42
N LYS A 207 13.69 12.44 -23.48
CA LYS A 207 13.88 12.89 -24.87
C LYS A 207 12.70 13.70 -25.38
N LYS A 208 11.48 13.37 -24.94
CA LYS A 208 10.24 14.04 -25.37
C LYS A 208 9.71 15.02 -24.31
N TYR A 209 9.93 14.69 -23.03
CA TYR A 209 9.48 15.46 -21.87
C TYR A 209 10.71 15.85 -21.02
N PRO A 210 11.40 16.96 -21.34
CA PRO A 210 12.72 17.27 -20.78
C PRO A 210 12.74 17.58 -19.27
N ASP A 211 11.58 17.85 -18.68
CA ASP A 211 11.41 18.08 -17.24
C ASP A 211 11.18 16.78 -16.46
N VAL A 212 10.88 15.68 -17.15
CA VAL A 212 10.56 14.39 -16.56
C VAL A 212 11.76 13.45 -16.65
N LYS A 213 12.13 12.86 -15.52
CA LYS A 213 13.22 11.88 -15.41
C LYS A 213 12.72 10.46 -15.60
N LEU A 214 11.55 10.15 -15.06
CA LEU A 214 10.90 8.85 -15.17
C LEU A 214 9.39 9.04 -15.14
N ALA A 215 8.68 8.26 -15.94
CA ALA A 215 7.22 8.14 -15.86
C ALA A 215 6.82 6.67 -15.90
N LEU A 216 5.85 6.28 -15.06
CA LEU A 216 5.19 4.98 -15.13
C LEU A 216 3.68 5.12 -14.95
N CYS A 217 2.93 4.13 -15.42
CA CYS A 217 1.49 4.01 -15.24
C CYS A 217 1.11 2.59 -14.85
N ARG A 218 0.09 2.46 -14.01
CA ARG A 218 -0.60 1.21 -13.74
C ARG A 218 -2.11 1.43 -13.85
N ILE A 219 -2.77 0.63 -14.67
CA ILE A 219 -4.24 0.65 -14.82
C ILE A 219 -4.92 -0.28 -13.81
N ARG A 220 -6.24 -0.16 -13.69
CA ARG A 220 -7.10 -1.09 -12.94
C ARG A 220 -8.26 -1.50 -13.85
N ASN A 221 -8.25 -2.74 -14.32
CA ASN A 221 -9.15 -3.21 -15.38
C ASN A 221 -10.57 -3.41 -14.88
N SER A 222 -10.76 -3.78 -13.61
CA SER A 222 -12.07 -3.81 -12.94
C SER A 222 -12.81 -2.47 -12.98
N LEU A 223 -12.09 -1.35 -13.05
CA LEU A 223 -12.67 0.01 -13.03
C LEU A 223 -12.88 0.61 -14.42
N LYS A 224 -12.63 -0.15 -15.49
CA LYS A 224 -12.78 0.36 -16.87
C LYS A 224 -14.24 0.58 -17.21
N LYS A 225 -14.54 1.67 -17.92
CA LYS A 225 -15.89 1.99 -18.41
C LYS A 225 -15.91 1.88 -19.93
N GLY A 226 -16.39 0.75 -20.44
CA GLY A 226 -16.27 0.42 -21.86
C GLY A 226 -14.81 0.26 -22.26
N SER A 227 -14.32 1.12 -23.15
CA SER A 227 -12.91 1.17 -23.56
C SER A 227 -12.06 2.15 -22.74
N ASP A 228 -12.66 2.94 -21.85
CA ASP A 228 -11.96 3.92 -21.03
C ASP A 228 -11.35 3.25 -19.78
N HIS A 229 -10.01 3.29 -19.69
CA HIS A 229 -9.21 2.75 -18.58
C HIS A 229 -8.65 3.86 -17.68
N SER A 230 -9.14 5.10 -17.81
CA SER A 230 -8.63 6.23 -17.04
C SER A 230 -8.97 6.12 -15.55
N THR A 231 -10.22 5.78 -15.19
CA THR A 231 -10.63 5.65 -13.78
C THR A 231 -9.81 4.56 -13.09
N GLY A 232 -9.27 4.87 -11.91
CA GLY A 232 -8.41 3.96 -11.16
C GLY A 232 -6.96 3.89 -11.64
N SER A 233 -6.63 4.50 -12.77
CA SER A 233 -5.25 4.57 -13.25
C SER A 233 -4.38 5.48 -12.37
N VAL A 234 -3.13 5.04 -12.18
CA VAL A 234 -2.15 5.72 -11.34
C VAL A 234 -0.88 5.94 -12.13
N PHE A 235 -0.42 7.18 -12.16
CA PHE A 235 0.82 7.58 -12.80
C PHE A 235 1.81 8.04 -11.75
N ILE A 236 3.09 7.71 -11.93
CA ILE A 236 4.17 8.31 -11.15
C ILE A 236 5.12 9.00 -12.12
N VAL A 237 5.38 10.28 -11.87
CA VAL A 237 6.34 11.09 -12.60
C VAL A 237 7.39 11.58 -11.62
N THR A 238 8.68 11.39 -11.93
CA THR A 238 9.77 12.04 -11.20
C THR A 238 10.37 13.17 -12.03
N PHE A 239 10.74 14.26 -11.37
CA PHE A 239 11.28 15.44 -12.02
C PHE A 239 12.79 15.26 -12.31
N LYS A 240 13.23 15.80 -13.44
CA LYS A 240 14.63 15.84 -13.86
C LYS A 240 15.31 17.14 -13.42
N LYS A 241 14.56 18.24 -13.44
CA LYS A 241 14.97 19.61 -13.11
C LYS A 241 13.74 20.38 -12.64
N ASN A 242 13.88 21.67 -12.36
CA ASN A 242 12.75 22.54 -12.02
C ASN A 242 11.92 21.99 -10.83
N PHE A 243 12.63 21.47 -9.83
CA PHE A 243 12.03 20.89 -8.65
C PHE A 243 11.30 21.97 -7.84
N PRO A 244 10.13 21.65 -7.24
CA PRO A 244 9.46 22.52 -6.29
C PRO A 244 10.41 22.98 -5.18
N HIS A 245 10.39 24.28 -4.89
CA HIS A 245 11.30 24.96 -3.95
C HIS A 245 12.80 24.80 -4.28
N LYS A 246 13.13 24.41 -5.51
CA LYS A 246 14.50 24.07 -5.96
C LYS A 246 15.15 22.96 -5.13
N LYS A 247 14.35 22.02 -4.60
CA LYS A 247 14.82 20.90 -3.79
C LYS A 247 14.62 19.58 -4.52
N GLU A 248 15.71 18.90 -4.89
CA GLU A 248 15.65 17.57 -5.58
C GLU A 248 14.84 16.52 -4.80
N LYS A 249 14.81 16.64 -3.48
CA LYS A 249 14.02 15.79 -2.58
C LYS A 249 12.50 15.94 -2.76
N ASN A 250 12.01 17.04 -3.34
CA ASN A 250 10.66 17.15 -3.85
C ASN A 250 10.60 16.47 -5.23
N MET A 251 10.65 15.14 -5.20
CA MET A 251 11.17 14.35 -6.32
C MET A 251 10.19 14.17 -7.48
N GLY A 252 8.89 14.31 -7.23
CA GLY A 252 7.90 13.93 -8.24
C GLY A 252 6.45 13.98 -7.79
N MET A 253 5.56 13.72 -8.74
CA MET A 253 4.11 13.72 -8.58
C MET A 253 3.56 12.31 -8.79
N VAL A 254 2.56 11.93 -7.99
CA VAL A 254 1.72 10.76 -8.24
C VAL A 254 0.38 11.27 -8.72
N TYR A 255 -0.06 10.94 -9.92
CA TYR A 255 -1.35 11.37 -10.45
C TYR A 255 -2.34 10.20 -10.37
N VAL A 256 -3.47 10.40 -9.70
CA VAL A 256 -4.49 9.36 -9.52
C VAL A 256 -5.81 9.84 -10.09
N VAL A 257 -6.42 9.06 -10.98
CA VAL A 257 -7.76 9.33 -11.47
C VAL A 257 -8.76 8.63 -10.56
N GLY A 258 -9.28 9.35 -9.57
CA GLY A 258 -10.29 8.82 -8.65
C GLY A 258 -11.67 8.68 -9.31
N PRO A 259 -12.51 7.73 -8.85
CA PRO A 259 -13.90 7.64 -9.30
C PRO A 259 -14.66 8.92 -8.93
N LYS A 260 -15.64 9.29 -9.78
CA LYS A 260 -16.49 10.46 -9.59
C LYS A 260 -17.86 10.03 -9.11
N GLY A 261 -18.22 10.37 -7.88
CA GLY A 261 -19.46 9.95 -7.22
C GLY A 261 -20.73 10.17 -8.03
N LYS A 262 -20.81 11.23 -8.85
CA LYS A 262 -21.94 11.48 -9.75
C LYS A 262 -22.19 10.38 -10.80
N ASN A 263 -21.20 9.52 -11.05
CA ASN A 263 -21.28 8.43 -12.02
C ASN A 263 -21.80 7.12 -11.39
N TYR A 264 -22.20 7.13 -10.11
CA TYR A 264 -22.64 5.97 -9.36
C TYR A 264 -24.03 6.21 -8.79
N ASN A 265 -24.85 5.16 -8.78
CA ASN A 265 -26.17 5.21 -8.15
C ASN A 265 -26.10 4.86 -6.66
N SER A 266 -25.14 4.00 -6.29
CA SER A 266 -24.93 3.50 -4.94
C SER A 266 -23.67 4.13 -4.33
N VAL A 267 -23.76 4.46 -3.04
CA VAL A 267 -22.60 4.90 -2.25
C VAL A 267 -21.59 3.76 -2.10
N GLU A 268 -22.09 2.55 -1.90
CA GLU A 268 -21.30 1.34 -1.74
C GLU A 268 -20.45 1.07 -2.99
N GLU A 269 -21.06 1.12 -4.18
CA GLU A 269 -20.36 0.97 -5.46
C GLU A 269 -19.26 2.04 -5.63
N PHE A 270 -19.56 3.29 -5.30
CA PHE A 270 -18.58 4.37 -5.34
C PHE A 270 -17.41 4.14 -4.37
N LEU A 271 -17.69 3.75 -3.13
CA LEU A 271 -16.66 3.51 -2.11
C LEU A 271 -15.80 2.28 -2.42
N ASP A 272 -16.38 1.23 -3.01
CA ASP A 272 -15.65 0.07 -3.48
C ASP A 272 -14.66 0.46 -4.58
N GLU A 273 -15.08 1.26 -5.57
CA GLU A 273 -14.15 1.74 -6.61
C GLU A 273 -13.07 2.70 -6.06
N VAL A 274 -13.37 3.49 -5.01
CA VAL A 274 -12.36 4.30 -4.31
C VAL A 274 -11.32 3.38 -3.65
N GLN A 275 -11.78 2.31 -2.99
CA GLN A 275 -10.92 1.32 -2.35
C GLN A 275 -10.02 0.62 -3.39
N GLU A 276 -10.57 0.19 -4.51
CA GLU A 276 -9.81 -0.44 -5.59
C GLU A 276 -8.77 0.51 -6.23
N THR A 277 -9.15 1.79 -6.39
CA THR A 277 -8.21 2.82 -6.84
C THR A 277 -7.05 3.00 -5.85
N ALA A 278 -7.34 2.99 -4.55
CA ALA A 278 -6.33 3.10 -3.49
C ALA A 278 -5.42 1.87 -3.41
N GLU A 279 -5.96 0.67 -3.65
CA GLU A 279 -5.16 -0.55 -3.79
C GLU A 279 -4.19 -0.44 -4.97
N ASN A 280 -4.68 0.03 -6.12
CA ASN A 280 -3.85 0.23 -7.30
C ASN A 280 -2.77 1.28 -7.06
N LEU A 281 -3.10 2.37 -6.37
CA LEU A 281 -2.14 3.39 -5.91
C LEU A 281 -1.03 2.76 -5.08
N MET A 282 -1.36 2.05 -4.00
CA MET A 282 -0.33 1.47 -3.14
C MET A 282 0.53 0.44 -3.88
N THR A 283 -0.09 -0.36 -4.74
CA THR A 283 0.61 -1.34 -5.58
C THR A 283 1.61 -0.65 -6.50
N THR A 284 1.21 0.46 -7.14
CA THR A 284 2.05 1.28 -8.02
C THR A 284 3.23 1.90 -7.27
N LEU A 285 3.00 2.44 -6.06
CA LEU A 285 4.07 2.97 -5.21
C LEU A 285 5.10 1.88 -4.84
N CYS A 286 4.60 0.68 -4.52
CA CYS A 286 5.46 -0.46 -4.22
C CYS A 286 6.20 -0.99 -5.46
N ASP A 287 5.55 -0.98 -6.63
CA ASP A 287 6.18 -1.37 -7.90
C ASP A 287 7.35 -0.44 -8.19
N TYR A 288 7.15 0.88 -8.13
CA TYR A 288 8.21 1.88 -8.32
C TYR A 288 9.44 1.60 -7.44
N ASN A 289 9.24 1.51 -6.12
CA ASN A 289 10.34 1.25 -5.20
C ASN A 289 10.95 -0.15 -5.37
N GLY A 290 10.15 -1.12 -5.84
CA GLY A 290 10.61 -2.45 -6.21
C GLY A 290 11.54 -2.43 -7.43
N LEU A 291 11.17 -1.69 -8.48
CA LEU A 291 12.00 -1.48 -9.68
C LEU A 291 13.33 -0.83 -9.30
N VAL A 292 13.31 0.21 -8.44
CA VAL A 292 14.53 0.85 -7.92
C VAL A 292 15.41 -0.15 -7.17
N LYS A 293 14.82 -0.92 -6.24
CA LYS A 293 15.56 -1.87 -5.40
C LYS A 293 16.21 -2.99 -6.23
N ARG A 294 15.57 -3.42 -7.31
CA ARG A 294 16.10 -4.45 -8.22
C ARG A 294 17.06 -3.88 -9.27
N GLU A 295 17.34 -2.58 -9.22
CA GLU A 295 18.18 -1.85 -10.18
C GLU A 295 17.65 -1.93 -11.63
N GLU A 296 16.37 -2.26 -11.80
CA GLU A 296 15.69 -2.24 -13.10
C GLU A 296 15.52 -0.80 -13.62
N ILE A 297 15.51 0.16 -12.70
CA ILE A 297 15.61 1.60 -12.99
C ILE A 297 16.70 2.24 -12.13
N LYS A 298 17.60 3.01 -12.76
CA LYS A 298 18.65 3.76 -12.05
C LYS A 298 18.08 5.06 -11.47
N HIS A 299 17.35 4.94 -10.37
CA HIS A 299 16.69 6.06 -9.71
C HIS A 299 16.84 5.99 -8.18
N VAL A 300 16.55 7.10 -7.49
CA VAL A 300 16.41 7.12 -6.03
C VAL A 300 15.05 6.54 -5.62
N ARG A 301 15.02 5.90 -4.46
CA ARG A 301 13.81 5.34 -3.86
C ARG A 301 12.92 6.47 -3.32
N MET A 302 11.61 6.35 -3.48
CA MET A 302 10.64 7.21 -2.81
C MET A 302 10.57 6.84 -1.33
N ASN A 303 10.85 7.80 -0.45
CA ASN A 303 10.76 7.60 0.99
C ASN A 303 9.32 7.78 1.47
N THR A 304 8.66 8.83 1.00
CA THR A 304 7.31 9.23 1.45
C THR A 304 6.42 9.60 0.27
N CYS A 305 5.16 9.18 0.33
CA CYS A 305 4.10 9.65 -0.55
C CYS A 305 3.10 10.47 0.26
N ARG A 306 2.90 11.74 -0.13
CA ARG A 306 1.88 12.61 0.47
C ARG A 306 0.54 12.36 -0.23
N ILE A 307 -0.47 11.93 0.51
CA ILE A 307 -1.77 11.50 -0.03
C ILE A 307 -2.85 12.50 0.39
N CYS A 308 -3.54 13.09 -0.59
CA CYS A 308 -4.76 13.87 -0.35
C CYS A 308 -6.01 12.99 -0.40
N LEU A 309 -7.15 13.54 0.03
CA LEU A 309 -8.45 12.86 -0.01
C LEU A 309 -9.02 12.88 -1.44
N PHE A 310 -8.41 12.13 -2.36
CA PHE A 310 -8.93 11.99 -3.72
C PHE A 310 -10.35 11.41 -3.68
N SER A 311 -11.21 11.84 -4.62
CA SER A 311 -12.65 11.53 -4.60
C SER A 311 -13.42 12.00 -3.35
N GLY A 312 -12.82 12.79 -2.44
CA GLY A 312 -13.47 13.26 -1.21
C GLY A 312 -14.04 14.68 -1.24
N SER A 313 -13.80 15.44 -2.31
CA SER A 313 -14.31 16.81 -2.47
C SER A 313 -15.30 16.89 -3.65
N ILE A 314 -14.97 17.60 -4.73
CA ILE A 314 -15.85 17.80 -5.91
C ILE A 314 -16.29 16.49 -6.59
N PHE A 315 -15.55 15.40 -6.37
CA PHE A 315 -15.83 14.06 -6.91
C PHE A 315 -16.47 13.12 -5.90
N LYS A 316 -16.82 13.59 -4.68
CA LYS A 316 -17.49 12.78 -3.67
C LYS A 316 -18.92 12.47 -4.07
N HIS A 317 -19.39 11.25 -3.79
CA HIS A 317 -20.80 10.93 -3.92
C HIS A 317 -21.63 11.79 -2.94
N PRO A 318 -22.81 12.34 -3.34
CA PRO A 318 -23.61 13.21 -2.48
C PRO A 318 -23.93 12.60 -1.11
N ASN A 319 -24.20 11.28 -1.08
CA ASN A 319 -24.55 10.54 0.13
C ASN A 319 -23.36 9.91 0.87
N ALA A 320 -22.12 10.09 0.39
CA ALA A 320 -20.92 9.62 1.11
C ALA A 320 -20.36 10.73 2.00
N SER A 321 -19.82 10.42 3.17
CA SER A 321 -19.03 11.38 3.95
C SER A 321 -17.56 11.39 3.52
N LYS A 322 -16.82 12.45 3.86
CA LYS A 322 -15.35 12.47 3.68
C LYS A 322 -14.65 11.35 4.46
N LEU A 323 -15.20 11.03 5.64
CA LEU A 323 -14.72 9.94 6.48
C LEU A 323 -14.89 8.57 5.79
N ASP A 324 -16.00 8.33 5.10
CA ASP A 324 -16.22 7.09 4.35
C ASP A 324 -15.21 6.93 3.22
N VAL A 325 -14.95 8.01 2.47
CA VAL A 325 -13.90 8.05 1.43
C VAL A 325 -12.52 7.79 2.04
N ALA A 326 -12.20 8.42 3.17
CA ALA A 326 -10.92 8.20 3.86
C ALA A 326 -10.74 6.74 4.32
N LYS A 327 -11.81 6.11 4.83
CA LYS A 327 -11.82 4.68 5.19
C LYS A 327 -11.58 3.79 3.97
N ALA A 328 -12.29 4.04 2.87
CA ALA A 328 -12.10 3.30 1.63
C ALA A 328 -10.66 3.41 1.10
N ILE A 329 -10.08 4.62 1.13
CA ILE A 329 -8.68 4.84 0.75
C ILE A 329 -7.74 4.04 1.67
N LEU A 330 -7.88 4.15 2.99
CA LEU A 330 -7.01 3.43 3.93
C LEU A 330 -7.10 1.91 3.78
N ASN A 331 -8.31 1.38 3.57
CA ASN A 331 -8.51 -0.04 3.34
C ASN A 331 -7.84 -0.50 2.05
N GLY A 332 -7.99 0.24 0.94
CA GLY A 332 -7.35 -0.09 -0.32
C GLY A 332 -5.82 -0.02 -0.24
N LEU A 333 -5.29 1.03 0.40
CA LEU A 333 -3.85 1.15 0.67
C LEU A 333 -3.35 -0.06 1.48
N ALA A 334 -4.11 -0.56 2.46
CA ALA A 334 -3.74 -1.74 3.23
C ALA A 334 -3.72 -3.02 2.38
N VAL A 335 -4.62 -3.17 1.41
CA VAL A 335 -4.63 -4.32 0.48
C VAL A 335 -3.37 -4.31 -0.42
N GLY A 336 -3.02 -3.17 -1.01
CA GLY A 336 -1.85 -3.04 -1.88
C GLY A 336 -0.50 -2.95 -1.14
N TYR A 337 -0.51 -2.90 0.20
CA TYR A 337 0.70 -2.74 1.02
C TYR A 337 1.63 -3.95 0.92
N ARG A 338 2.93 -3.67 0.71
CA ARG A 338 4.00 -4.68 0.68
C ARG A 338 5.16 -4.20 1.55
N HIS A 339 5.39 -4.89 2.67
CA HIS A 339 6.49 -4.55 3.56
C HIS A 339 7.84 -4.63 2.83
N GLY A 340 8.65 -3.58 2.93
CA GLY A 340 9.92 -3.47 2.23
C GLY A 340 9.90 -2.42 1.12
N PRO A 341 9.14 -2.58 0.01
CA PRO A 341 9.06 -1.57 -1.04
C PRO A 341 8.11 -0.40 -0.74
N SER A 342 7.10 -0.56 0.12
CA SER A 342 6.18 0.55 0.45
C SER A 342 6.92 1.81 0.95
N PRO A 343 6.58 3.01 0.44
CA PRO A 343 6.99 4.27 1.07
C PRO A 343 6.23 4.47 2.39
N ARG A 344 6.65 5.45 3.18
CA ARG A 344 5.80 5.98 4.26
C ARG A 344 4.67 6.81 3.63
N LEU A 345 3.52 6.78 4.29
CA LEU A 345 2.31 7.46 3.85
C LEU A 345 2.11 8.68 4.73
N ASN A 346 2.08 9.85 4.12
CA ASN A 346 1.83 11.11 4.81
C ASN A 346 0.49 11.66 4.33
N PHE A 347 -0.53 11.62 5.16
CA PHE A 347 -1.87 12.08 4.77
C PHE A 347 -1.97 13.60 4.94
N ALA A 348 -2.42 14.28 3.89
CA ALA A 348 -2.72 15.71 3.95
C ALA A 348 -3.89 15.97 4.90
N TYR A 349 -3.90 17.16 5.51
CA TYR A 349 -4.98 17.56 6.39
C TYR A 349 -6.25 17.84 5.57
N ASP A 350 -7.34 17.16 5.92
CA ASP A 350 -8.67 17.40 5.39
C ASP A 350 -9.66 17.14 6.53
N GLU A 351 -9.91 18.14 7.37
CA GLU A 351 -10.86 18.04 8.50
C GLU A 351 -10.61 16.84 9.44
N ASN A 352 -9.33 16.45 9.62
CA ASN A 352 -8.91 15.26 10.38
C ASN A 352 -9.43 13.90 9.90
N VAL A 353 -10.13 13.81 8.77
CA VAL A 353 -10.84 12.58 8.36
C VAL A 353 -9.93 11.38 8.17
N PHE A 354 -8.68 11.55 7.73
CA PHE A 354 -7.71 10.44 7.67
C PHE A 354 -7.27 9.96 9.04
N LYS A 355 -7.09 10.87 10.00
CA LYS A 355 -6.70 10.56 11.38
C LYS A 355 -7.82 9.77 12.05
N ASP A 356 -9.06 10.23 11.88
CA ASP A 356 -10.26 9.59 12.43
C ASP A 356 -10.51 8.23 11.76
N ALA A 357 -10.43 8.16 10.42
CA ALA A 357 -10.56 6.90 9.69
C ALA A 357 -9.51 5.88 10.13
N TRP A 358 -8.26 6.29 10.37
CA TRP A 358 -7.21 5.40 10.87
C TRP A 358 -7.54 4.81 12.22
N VAL A 359 -7.96 5.64 13.18
CA VAL A 359 -8.34 5.18 14.52
C VAL A 359 -9.55 4.24 14.43
N GLU A 360 -10.57 4.57 13.66
CA GLU A 360 -11.77 3.76 13.52
C GLU A 360 -11.53 2.40 12.85
N THR A 361 -10.75 2.38 11.77
CA THR A 361 -10.47 1.16 10.98
C THR A 361 -9.46 0.25 11.67
N THR A 362 -8.44 0.81 12.34
CA THR A 362 -7.33 0.01 12.87
C THR A 362 -7.39 -0.19 14.38
N GLY A 363 -8.09 0.68 15.10
CA GLY A 363 -8.05 0.75 16.57
C GLY A 363 -6.71 1.22 17.13
N LEU A 364 -5.79 1.72 16.29
CA LEU A 364 -4.45 2.15 16.68
C LEU A 364 -4.42 3.66 16.86
N GLN A 365 -3.82 4.13 17.95
CA GLN A 365 -3.53 5.55 18.14
C GLN A 365 -2.46 6.02 17.15
N VAL A 366 -2.53 7.30 16.82
CA VAL A 366 -1.55 7.97 15.97
C VAL A 366 -0.31 8.29 16.80
N PHE A 367 0.85 7.74 16.41
CA PHE A 367 2.12 8.07 17.05
C PHE A 367 2.59 9.45 16.57
N ASN A 368 2.54 10.44 17.45
CA ASN A 368 3.20 11.72 17.22
C ASN A 368 4.71 11.52 17.40
N HIS A 369 5.48 11.58 16.31
CA HIS A 369 6.94 11.48 16.36
C HIS A 369 7.64 12.68 17.03
N ASN A 370 6.87 13.66 17.53
CA ASN A 370 7.38 14.85 18.22
C ASN A 370 7.36 14.73 19.75
N GLU A 371 7.00 13.58 20.32
CA GLU A 371 7.19 13.28 21.74
C GLU A 371 8.47 12.46 21.94
N GLN A 372 9.62 13.10 21.77
CA GLN A 372 10.90 12.66 22.35
C GLN A 372 11.69 13.86 22.87
#